data_AF-A0A7Y4KTF2-F1
#
_entry.id   AF-A0A7Y4KTF2-F1
#
_cell.length_a   1.000
_cell.length_b   1.000
_cell.length_c   1.000
_cell.angle_alpha   90.00
_cell.angle_beta   90.00
_cell.angle_gamma   90.00
#
_symmetry.space_group_name_H-M   'P 1'
#
loop_
_entity.id
_entity.type
_entity.pdbx_description
1 polymer ?
#
loop_
_entity_poly.entity_id
_entity_poly.type
_entity_poly.pdbx_seq_one_letter_code
_entity_poly.pdbx_strand_id
1 'polypeptide(L)'
;MALQAGDVFGRYELVSWLGRGGMAETWRAQLVGDAGVTKPVLIKKVLPEYANDEAFISMFISEARISATLSHGNVAQVFDFGRVDGEYFLAMEFVDGQPLHRVLKRAMKSELAALPIPVAVFIAMEMCRGLHYAHTRTDSRGQPLGIVHRDISPDNVLLGYEGQVKIVDFGIAKAQLIRGFKTAPGVVKGKYLFFSPEQARGEEVDARTDVWATGVVLYELLCGKLPVEGPPHVVMMRVARGEIPAPRLLRPDLPKELNDIVMKALTPDREQRFESSHAFGDALAGFLYSNFPRFSSMTIAHLLRMLFRGDLAQEGRELSVPGSFLEELKAWREQAAPEEPVTPPPSTERQTRRLRPVSTHVTETTQPRAIAASPGASRPLLYGLSAGGLVAVGASLWLLLDAHSPGATVGAPPPTPIRAPEAVDRPRTTPPQIRVAQGMVTKGDIGPSENAAPPGPSAPPEPLREDDLVAPDDLPQSTVPPPTVSRKVPYELRQAMSSAADIQRSIDKIQARVLTAQKSGDTNTALEIARSCTATAPKVPECHLMLGVVYARLHELEKSKRSYEIFLALTPEGYPKRDRVIQILKDASSSNSAR
;
A
#
# COMPACT_ATOMS: atom_id res chain seq x y z
N MET A 1 3.40 31.07 -11.38
CA MET A 1 4.78 30.66 -11.74
C MET A 1 5.00 29.22 -11.30
N ALA A 2 6.16 28.61 -11.55
CA ALA A 2 6.56 27.42 -10.80
C ALA A 2 6.99 27.85 -9.39
N LEU A 3 6.46 27.20 -8.36
CA LEU A 3 6.76 27.49 -6.95
C LEU A 3 8.19 27.05 -6.59
N GLN A 4 8.81 27.75 -5.64
CA GLN A 4 10.17 27.52 -5.16
C GLN A 4 10.23 27.54 -3.63
N ALA A 5 11.37 27.12 -3.06
CA ALA A 5 11.64 27.32 -1.64
C ALA A 5 11.88 28.80 -1.34
N GLY A 6 11.24 29.33 -0.30
CA GLY A 6 11.18 30.75 0.04
C GLY A 6 9.93 31.48 -0.50
N ASP A 7 9.15 30.86 -1.39
CA ASP A 7 7.90 31.46 -1.88
C ASP A 7 6.81 31.48 -0.79
N VAL A 8 5.99 32.53 -0.77
CA VAL A 8 4.81 32.63 0.08
C VAL A 8 3.57 32.19 -0.69
N PHE A 9 3.05 31.01 -0.35
CA PHE A 9 1.81 30.45 -0.88
C PHE A 9 0.65 30.75 0.07
N GLY A 10 0.02 31.92 -0.09
CA GLY A 10 -1.08 32.38 0.77
C GLY A 10 -0.61 32.74 2.19
N ARG A 11 -0.77 31.82 3.15
CA ARG A 11 -0.30 31.96 4.55
C ARG A 11 0.90 31.06 4.88
N TYR A 12 1.48 30.43 3.87
CA TYR A 12 2.46 29.37 4.02
C TYR A 12 3.77 29.72 3.32
N GLU A 13 4.86 29.79 4.08
CA GLU A 13 6.21 29.91 3.54
C GLU A 13 6.69 28.52 3.10
N LEU A 14 6.97 28.33 1.81
CA LEU A 14 7.39 27.03 1.27
C LEU A 14 8.86 26.77 1.62
N VAL A 15 9.13 25.72 2.40
CA VAL A 15 10.49 25.37 2.88
C VAL A 15 11.19 24.43 1.92
N SER A 16 10.52 23.37 1.45
CA SER A 16 11.08 22.45 0.47
C SER A 16 10.02 21.64 -0.27
N TRP A 17 10.29 21.31 -1.54
CA TRP A 17 9.48 20.39 -2.32
C TRP A 17 9.73 18.94 -1.85
N LEU A 18 8.66 18.19 -1.60
CA LEU A 18 8.72 16.80 -1.12
C LEU A 18 8.44 15.79 -2.23
N GLY A 19 7.66 16.17 -3.24
CA GLY A 19 7.42 15.34 -4.42
C GLY A 19 6.23 15.77 -5.27
N ARG A 20 6.08 15.13 -6.43
CA ARG A 20 4.89 15.21 -7.29
C ARG A 20 4.25 13.83 -7.38
N GLY A 21 3.04 13.71 -6.83
CA GLY A 21 2.17 12.55 -7.03
C GLY A 21 1.40 12.63 -8.35
N GLY A 22 0.49 11.68 -8.58
CA GLY A 22 -0.27 11.61 -9.83
C GLY A 22 -1.31 12.73 -10.03
N MET A 23 -1.72 13.42 -8.97
CA MET A 23 -2.82 14.42 -8.99
C MET A 23 -2.52 15.68 -8.17
N ALA A 24 -1.47 15.66 -7.35
CA ALA A 24 -1.06 16.73 -6.46
C ALA A 24 0.46 16.75 -6.30
N GLU A 25 1.04 17.92 -6.05
CA GLU A 25 2.40 18.06 -5.52
C GLU A 25 2.38 18.35 -4.02
N THR A 26 3.45 17.97 -3.33
CA THR A 26 3.58 18.12 -1.88
C THR A 26 4.81 18.95 -1.51
N TRP A 27 4.60 19.88 -0.59
CA TRP A 27 5.61 20.81 -0.08
C TRP A 27 5.64 20.75 1.45
N ARG A 28 6.85 20.78 2.03
CA ARG A 28 7.05 21.17 3.43
C ARG A 28 6.97 22.69 3.49
N ALA A 29 6.19 23.22 4.41
CA ALA A 29 6.01 24.65 4.59
C ALA A 29 5.94 25.03 6.08
N GLN A 30 6.04 26.32 6.35
CA GLN A 30 5.66 26.91 7.65
C GLN A 30 4.35 27.67 7.48
N LEU A 31 3.34 27.34 8.29
CA LEU A 31 2.26 28.29 8.57
C LEU A 31 2.86 29.40 9.41
N VAL A 32 2.78 30.65 8.94
CA VAL A 32 3.21 31.83 9.70
C VAL A 32 1.99 32.49 10.32
N GLY A 33 1.92 32.49 11.66
CA GLY A 33 0.88 33.15 12.43
C GLY A 33 1.29 34.51 12.98
N ASP A 34 0.37 35.15 13.69
CA ASP A 34 0.61 36.42 14.37
C ASP A 34 1.80 36.32 15.35
N ALA A 35 2.47 37.46 15.58
CA ALA A 35 3.68 37.58 16.39
C ALA A 35 4.86 36.65 15.99
N GLY A 36 4.83 36.09 14.77
CA GLY A 36 5.91 35.22 14.26
C GLY A 36 5.84 33.78 14.74
N VAL A 37 4.70 33.33 15.29
CA VAL A 37 4.51 31.92 15.68
C VAL A 37 4.44 31.06 14.40
N THR A 38 5.46 30.25 14.14
CA THR A 38 5.46 29.31 13.02
C THR A 38 5.01 27.90 13.44
N LYS A 39 4.37 27.18 12.51
CA LYS A 39 4.03 25.76 12.66
C LYS A 39 4.43 25.00 11.38
N PRO A 40 5.17 23.88 11.45
CA PRO A 40 5.47 23.06 10.28
C PRO A 40 4.18 22.40 9.77
N VAL A 41 3.94 22.51 8.47
CA VAL A 41 2.79 21.93 7.77
C VAL A 41 3.22 21.31 6.44
N LEU A 42 2.42 20.36 5.94
CA LEU A 42 2.53 19.85 4.59
C LEU A 42 1.43 20.50 3.74
N ILE A 43 1.80 21.11 2.62
CA ILE A 43 0.86 21.62 1.61
C ILE A 43 0.75 20.60 0.49
N LYS A 44 -0.43 20.04 0.29
CA LYS A 44 -0.80 19.17 -0.84
C LYS A 44 -1.57 20.02 -1.83
N LYS A 45 -0.90 20.48 -2.90
CA LYS A 45 -1.46 21.36 -3.92
C LYS A 45 -1.93 20.56 -5.13
N VAL A 46 -3.14 20.81 -5.61
CA VAL A 46 -3.66 20.20 -6.85
C VAL A 46 -2.79 20.63 -8.03
N LEU A 47 -2.50 19.69 -8.95
CA LEU A 47 -1.73 20.00 -10.14
C LEU A 47 -2.57 20.75 -11.20
N PRO A 48 -1.97 21.66 -12.00
CA PRO A 48 -2.68 22.40 -13.03
C PRO A 48 -3.48 21.55 -14.02
N GLU A 49 -3.03 20.32 -14.32
CA GLU A 49 -3.74 19.42 -15.23
C GLU A 49 -5.12 18.97 -14.71
N TYR A 50 -5.35 19.04 -13.40
CA TYR A 50 -6.61 18.70 -12.73
C TYR A 50 -7.40 19.93 -12.24
N ALA A 51 -6.86 21.14 -12.41
CA ALA A 51 -7.43 22.38 -11.87
C ALA A 51 -8.75 22.83 -12.55
N ASN A 52 -9.15 22.17 -13.64
CA ASN A 52 -10.42 22.36 -14.36
C ASN A 52 -11.27 21.08 -14.46
N ASP A 53 -10.88 19.98 -13.82
CA ASP A 53 -11.67 18.75 -13.77
C ASP A 53 -12.66 18.85 -12.60
N GLU A 54 -13.91 19.21 -12.89
CA GLU A 54 -14.97 19.38 -11.88
C GLU A 54 -15.21 18.10 -11.04
N ALA A 55 -15.05 16.92 -11.64
CA ALA A 55 -15.22 15.65 -10.94
C ALA A 55 -14.06 15.42 -9.96
N PHE A 56 -12.82 15.67 -10.37
CA PHE A 56 -11.66 15.65 -9.48
C PHE A 56 -11.75 16.72 -8.38
N ILE A 57 -12.18 17.94 -8.69
CA ILE A 57 -12.31 19.03 -7.72
C ILE A 57 -13.38 18.69 -6.68
N SER A 58 -14.53 18.17 -7.10
CA SER A 58 -15.60 17.69 -6.20
C SER A 58 -15.12 16.53 -5.32
N MET A 59 -14.37 15.58 -5.91
CA MET A 59 -13.71 14.47 -5.20
C MET A 59 -12.74 14.99 -4.12
N PHE A 60 -11.86 15.95 -4.47
CA PHE A 60 -10.86 16.52 -3.58
C PHE A 60 -11.48 17.38 -2.46
N ILE A 61 -12.51 18.18 -2.76
CA ILE A 61 -13.30 18.90 -1.75
C ILE A 61 -13.97 17.91 -0.77
N SER A 62 -14.45 16.77 -1.26
CA SER A 62 -15.10 15.75 -0.42
C SER A 62 -14.09 15.05 0.50
N GLU A 63 -12.91 14.69 -0.02
CA GLU A 63 -11.78 14.14 0.77
C GLU A 63 -11.32 15.14 1.85
N ALA A 64 -11.16 16.42 1.48
CA ALA A 64 -10.76 17.50 2.39
C ALA A 64 -11.80 17.72 3.52
N ARG A 65 -13.09 17.81 3.18
CA ARG A 65 -14.18 18.01 4.15
C ARG A 65 -14.24 16.91 5.20
N ILE A 66 -14.12 15.64 4.78
CA ILE A 66 -14.19 14.52 5.72
C ILE A 66 -12.91 14.48 6.58
N SER A 67 -11.74 14.64 5.96
CA SER A 67 -10.44 14.64 6.66
C SER A 67 -10.34 15.76 7.70
N ALA A 68 -10.97 16.92 7.47
CA ALA A 68 -11.06 18.02 8.44
C ALA A 68 -11.91 17.70 9.69
N THR A 69 -12.73 16.63 9.68
CA THR A 69 -13.45 16.14 10.87
C THR A 69 -12.64 15.11 11.69
N LEU A 70 -11.44 14.76 11.23
CA LEU A 70 -10.55 13.78 11.86
C LEU A 70 -9.42 14.47 12.64
N SER A 71 -9.25 14.09 13.90
CA SER A 71 -8.25 14.59 14.84
C SER A 71 -7.91 13.48 15.84
N HIS A 72 -6.89 12.68 15.51
CA HIS A 72 -6.50 11.48 16.25
C HIS A 72 -4.99 11.29 16.22
N GLY A 73 -4.42 10.64 17.24
CA GLY A 73 -2.97 10.37 17.30
C GLY A 73 -2.45 9.66 16.03
N ASN A 74 -3.20 8.69 15.52
CA ASN A 74 -2.82 7.88 14.36
C ASN A 74 -3.39 8.34 13.01
N VAL A 75 -3.94 9.55 12.92
CA VAL A 75 -4.39 10.17 11.66
C VAL A 75 -3.67 11.50 11.50
N ALA A 76 -3.14 11.78 10.30
CA ALA A 76 -2.56 13.09 10.00
C ALA A 76 -3.67 14.14 9.95
N GLN A 77 -3.59 15.15 10.80
CA GLN A 77 -4.66 16.15 10.92
C GLN A 77 -4.63 17.15 9.75
N VAL A 78 -5.79 17.40 9.14
CA VAL A 78 -5.99 18.54 8.22
C VAL A 78 -6.20 19.82 9.03
N PHE A 79 -5.49 20.89 8.68
CA PHE A 79 -5.58 22.19 9.34
C PHE A 79 -6.32 23.25 8.52
N ASP A 80 -6.20 23.22 7.19
CA ASP A 80 -6.81 24.21 6.30
C ASP A 80 -7.09 23.59 4.91
N PHE A 81 -8.10 24.13 4.22
CA PHE A 81 -8.44 23.80 2.83
C PHE A 81 -8.89 25.07 2.13
N GLY A 82 -8.28 25.38 0.99
CA GLY A 82 -8.57 26.64 0.30
C GLY A 82 -8.03 26.71 -1.12
N ARG A 83 -7.88 27.94 -1.61
CA ARG A 83 -7.29 28.25 -2.91
C ARG A 83 -6.28 29.39 -2.77
N VAL A 84 -5.20 29.32 -3.55
CA VAL A 84 -4.25 30.42 -3.78
C VAL A 84 -4.06 30.51 -5.29
N ASP A 85 -4.13 31.71 -5.87
CA ASP A 85 -4.02 31.97 -7.32
C ASP A 85 -4.92 31.08 -8.21
N GLY A 86 -6.06 30.64 -7.66
CA GLY A 86 -7.01 29.72 -8.29
C GLY A 86 -6.72 28.23 -8.06
N GLU A 87 -5.48 27.84 -7.73
CA GLU A 87 -5.10 26.45 -7.43
C GLU A 87 -5.65 26.01 -6.07
N TYR A 88 -6.26 24.81 -6.01
CA TYR A 88 -6.74 24.23 -4.75
C TYR A 88 -5.60 23.60 -3.95
N PHE A 89 -5.66 23.72 -2.62
CA PHE A 89 -4.70 23.10 -1.71
C PHE A 89 -5.34 22.56 -0.44
N LEU A 90 -4.64 21.62 0.20
CA LEU A 90 -4.93 21.09 1.52
C LEU A 90 -3.69 21.25 2.40
N ALA A 91 -3.79 21.97 3.52
CA ALA A 91 -2.72 22.10 4.51
C ALA A 91 -2.96 21.12 5.66
N MET A 92 -1.97 20.31 5.98
CA MET A 92 -2.07 19.23 6.96
C MET A 92 -0.81 19.11 7.82
N GLU A 93 -0.87 18.21 8.80
CA GLU A 93 0.24 17.84 9.67
C GLU A 93 1.47 17.38 8.88
N PHE A 94 2.60 18.06 9.08
CA PHE A 94 3.90 17.58 8.62
C PHE A 94 4.41 16.51 9.58
N VAL A 95 4.27 15.24 9.19
CA VAL A 95 4.86 14.11 9.91
C VAL A 95 6.33 13.98 9.54
N ASP A 96 7.21 14.47 10.42
CA ASP A 96 8.66 14.37 10.26
C ASP A 96 9.12 12.91 10.42
N GLY A 97 9.39 12.26 9.29
CA GLY A 97 9.51 10.81 9.22
C GLY A 97 9.62 10.25 7.81
N GLN A 98 9.23 8.99 7.62
CA GLN A 98 9.26 8.29 6.33
C GLN A 98 7.98 7.50 6.06
N PRO A 99 7.50 7.40 4.80
CA PRO A 99 6.40 6.51 4.46
C PRO A 99 6.81 5.04 4.59
N LEU A 100 5.86 4.21 5.02
CA LEU A 100 6.08 2.81 5.39
C LEU A 100 6.71 1.98 4.25
N HIS A 101 6.36 2.24 2.99
CA HIS A 101 6.99 1.60 1.84
C HIS A 101 8.50 1.89 1.73
N ARG A 102 8.97 3.10 2.14
CA ARG A 102 10.40 3.41 2.18
C ARG A 102 11.07 2.72 3.36
N VAL A 103 10.41 2.64 4.51
CA VAL A 103 10.94 1.96 5.70
C VAL A 103 11.14 0.46 5.43
N LEU A 104 10.12 -0.20 4.87
CA LEU A 104 10.21 -1.61 4.44
C LEU A 104 11.32 -1.80 3.39
N LYS A 105 11.33 -0.98 2.33
CA LYS A 105 12.35 -1.06 1.26
C LYS A 105 13.78 -0.75 1.74
N ARG A 106 13.94 0.03 2.81
CA ARG A 106 15.24 0.31 3.44
C ARG A 106 15.65 -0.84 4.36
N ALA A 107 14.72 -1.41 5.13
CA ALA A 107 14.95 -2.62 5.91
C ALA A 107 15.40 -3.79 5.02
N MET A 108 14.66 -4.11 3.96
CA MET A 108 14.97 -5.16 2.97
C MET A 108 16.29 -4.96 2.20
N LYS A 109 16.89 -3.76 2.27
CA LYS A 109 18.21 -3.44 1.72
C LYS A 109 19.33 -3.45 2.76
N SER A 110 18.98 -3.51 4.04
CA SER A 110 19.87 -3.79 5.16
C SER A 110 19.83 -5.28 5.49
N GLU A 111 20.36 -5.68 6.64
CA GLU A 111 20.40 -7.08 7.09
C GLU A 111 19.04 -7.62 7.62
N LEU A 112 17.92 -6.99 7.22
CA LEU A 112 16.56 -7.30 7.67
C LEU A 112 15.72 -7.79 6.49
N ALA A 113 15.52 -9.10 6.35
CA ALA A 113 14.73 -9.68 5.25
C ALA A 113 13.24 -9.24 5.25
N ALA A 114 12.72 -8.90 6.42
CA ALA A 114 11.41 -8.31 6.67
C ALA A 114 11.51 -7.42 7.94
N LEU A 115 10.43 -6.76 8.37
CA LEU A 115 10.46 -6.05 9.66
C LEU A 115 10.48 -7.06 10.84
N PRO A 116 11.07 -6.68 12.00
CA PRO A 116 10.90 -7.44 13.23
C PRO A 116 9.43 -7.61 13.60
N ILE A 117 9.06 -8.78 14.11
CA ILE A 117 7.66 -9.12 14.47
C ILE A 117 6.98 -8.03 15.31
N PRO A 118 7.53 -7.57 16.46
CA PRO A 118 6.82 -6.61 17.30
C PRO A 118 6.70 -5.22 16.67
N VAL A 119 7.66 -4.83 15.82
CA VAL A 119 7.60 -3.60 15.01
C VAL A 119 6.43 -3.67 14.02
N ALA A 120 6.32 -4.76 13.26
CA ALA A 120 5.24 -4.94 12.28
C ALA A 120 3.86 -4.96 12.96
N VAL A 121 3.73 -5.69 14.08
CA VAL A 121 2.50 -5.78 14.87
C VAL A 121 2.09 -4.43 15.45
N PHE A 122 3.03 -3.66 16.04
CA PHE A 122 2.74 -2.34 16.58
C PHE A 122 2.25 -1.36 15.51
N ILE A 123 2.87 -1.36 14.32
CA ILE A 123 2.43 -0.52 13.19
C ILE A 123 0.99 -0.84 12.80
N ALA A 124 0.64 -2.12 12.68
CA ALA A 124 -0.73 -2.54 12.35
C ALA A 124 -1.74 -2.24 13.47
N MET A 125 -1.34 -2.39 14.75
CA MET A 125 -2.16 -2.02 15.91
C MET A 125 -2.49 -0.51 15.94
N GLU A 126 -1.50 0.34 15.68
CA GLU A 126 -1.69 1.80 15.61
C GLU A 126 -2.54 2.22 14.40
N MET A 127 -2.36 1.56 13.24
CA MET A 127 -3.25 1.73 12.09
C MET A 127 -4.70 1.37 12.45
N CYS A 128 -4.91 0.24 13.15
CA CYS A 128 -6.22 -0.19 13.63
C CYS A 128 -6.92 0.83 14.53
N ARG A 129 -6.17 1.51 15.42
CA ARG A 129 -6.69 2.61 16.26
C ARG A 129 -7.14 3.80 15.40
N GLY A 130 -6.31 4.26 14.46
CA GLY A 130 -6.63 5.36 13.54
C GLY A 130 -7.82 5.06 12.62
N LEU A 131 -7.93 3.82 12.14
CA LEU A 131 -9.07 3.36 11.35
C LEU A 131 -10.35 3.30 12.17
N HIS A 132 -10.34 2.64 13.34
CA HIS A 132 -11.52 2.51 14.19
C HIS A 132 -12.09 3.87 14.61
N TYR A 133 -11.21 4.82 14.96
CA TYR A 133 -11.57 6.20 15.24
C TYR A 133 -12.37 6.85 14.09
N ALA A 134 -11.96 6.62 12.84
CA ALA A 134 -12.64 7.17 11.67
C ALA A 134 -13.93 6.42 11.36
N HIS A 135 -13.92 5.08 11.43
CA HIS A 135 -15.09 4.21 11.20
C HIS A 135 -16.25 4.50 12.16
N THR A 136 -15.95 4.92 13.40
CA THR A 136 -16.94 5.23 14.44
C THR A 136 -17.34 6.71 14.52
N ARG A 137 -16.85 7.57 13.62
CA ARG A 137 -17.23 8.99 13.57
C ARG A 137 -18.74 9.16 13.38
N THR A 138 -19.32 10.03 14.19
CA THR A 138 -20.71 10.50 14.07
C THR A 138 -20.79 11.99 13.74
N ASP A 139 -21.93 12.43 13.22
CA ASP A 139 -22.27 13.84 13.08
C ASP A 139 -22.73 14.47 14.40
N SER A 140 -23.08 15.76 14.39
CA SER A 140 -23.62 16.47 15.56
C SER A 140 -25.02 16.01 16.01
N ARG A 141 -25.60 15.01 15.34
CA ARG A 141 -26.88 14.34 15.66
C ARG A 141 -26.68 12.88 16.07
N GLY A 142 -25.43 12.43 16.23
CA GLY A 142 -25.09 11.06 16.59
C GLY A 142 -25.22 10.04 15.44
N GLN A 143 -25.45 10.48 14.20
CA GLN A 143 -25.57 9.59 13.05
C GLN A 143 -24.18 9.21 12.52
N PRO A 144 -23.89 7.92 12.23
CA PRO A 144 -22.60 7.50 11.68
C PRO A 144 -22.28 8.17 10.35
N LEU A 145 -21.06 8.72 10.21
CA LEU A 145 -20.59 9.36 8.98
C LEU A 145 -20.23 8.36 7.86
N GLY A 146 -20.24 7.05 8.14
CA GLY A 146 -19.97 6.00 7.15
C GLY A 146 -18.57 6.05 6.53
N ILE A 147 -17.59 6.62 7.24
CA ILE A 147 -16.23 6.81 6.74
C ILE A 147 -15.54 5.45 6.63
N VAL A 148 -15.00 5.15 5.45
CA VAL A 148 -14.13 4.01 5.15
C VAL A 148 -12.97 4.56 4.30
N HIS A 149 -11.72 4.19 4.62
CA HIS A 149 -10.53 4.73 3.96
C HIS A 149 -10.39 4.19 2.53
N ARG A 150 -10.66 2.89 2.33
CA ARG A 150 -10.72 2.18 1.04
C ARG A 150 -9.41 2.11 0.25
N ASP A 151 -8.32 2.68 0.78
CA ASP A 151 -7.05 2.89 0.09
C ASP A 151 -5.82 2.67 1.01
N ILE A 152 -5.97 1.85 2.05
CA ILE A 152 -4.86 1.50 2.96
C ILE A 152 -3.77 0.72 2.20
N SER A 153 -2.55 1.25 2.26
CA SER A 153 -1.32 0.70 1.66
C SER A 153 -0.10 1.34 2.34
N PRO A 154 1.12 0.79 2.21
CA PRO A 154 2.34 1.36 2.79
C PRO A 154 2.75 2.72 2.19
N ASP A 155 2.06 3.21 1.17
CA ASP A 155 2.15 4.58 0.67
C ASP A 155 1.42 5.58 1.58
N ASN A 156 0.30 5.15 2.15
CA ASN A 156 -0.64 5.99 2.92
C ASN A 156 -0.44 5.86 4.45
N VAL A 157 0.70 5.35 4.89
CA VAL A 157 1.11 5.25 6.31
C VAL A 157 2.48 5.86 6.46
N LEU A 158 2.62 6.84 7.35
CA LEU A 158 3.87 7.50 7.71
C LEU A 158 4.33 7.05 9.10
N LEU A 159 5.63 6.82 9.25
CA LEU A 159 6.28 6.56 10.53
C LEU A 159 7.16 7.78 10.89
N GLY A 160 6.93 8.37 12.06
CA GLY A 160 7.68 9.53 12.54
C GLY A 160 9.01 9.17 13.21
N TYR A 161 9.99 10.07 13.19
CA TYR A 161 11.30 9.85 13.85
C TYR A 161 11.24 9.80 15.39
N GLU A 162 10.11 10.20 15.99
CA GLU A 162 9.76 10.02 17.41
C GLU A 162 8.74 8.88 17.63
N GLY A 163 8.57 8.00 16.64
CA GLY A 163 7.86 6.72 16.78
C GLY A 163 6.35 6.77 16.56
N GLN A 164 5.79 7.88 16.08
CA GLN A 164 4.37 7.96 15.71
C GLN A 164 4.07 7.09 14.49
N VAL A 165 2.87 6.50 14.44
CA VAL A 165 2.31 5.85 13.24
C VAL A 165 1.09 6.66 12.80
N LYS A 166 1.12 7.20 11.58
CA LYS A 166 0.13 8.17 11.05
C LYS A 166 -0.44 7.71 9.72
N ILE A 167 -1.76 7.56 9.64
CA ILE A 167 -2.49 7.35 8.37
C ILE A 167 -2.67 8.71 7.67
N VAL A 168 -2.43 8.74 6.35
CA VAL A 168 -2.67 9.89 5.45
C VAL A 168 -3.66 9.52 4.34
N ASP A 169 -4.09 10.52 3.55
CA ASP A 169 -4.83 10.34 2.29
C ASP A 169 -6.02 9.38 2.37
N PHE A 170 -7.05 9.75 3.15
CA PHE A 170 -8.31 9.00 3.27
C PHE A 170 -9.04 8.92 1.92
N GLY A 171 -8.77 7.86 1.15
CA GLY A 171 -9.19 7.65 -0.24
C GLY A 171 -10.69 7.39 -0.48
N ILE A 172 -11.54 7.89 0.42
CA ILE A 172 -13.00 7.72 0.49
C ILE A 172 -13.68 7.86 -0.88
N ALA A 173 -13.25 8.88 -1.64
CA ALA A 173 -13.87 9.29 -2.90
C ALA A 173 -13.43 8.46 -4.12
N LYS A 174 -12.36 7.66 -4.03
CA LYS A 174 -11.95 6.72 -5.10
C LYS A 174 -13.05 5.68 -5.41
N ALA A 175 -13.93 5.39 -4.46
CA ALA A 175 -15.08 4.52 -4.64
C ALA A 175 -16.05 4.99 -5.75
N GLN A 176 -16.19 6.30 -5.97
CA GLN A 176 -17.05 6.83 -7.03
C GLN A 176 -16.44 6.58 -8.41
N LEU A 177 -15.12 6.78 -8.55
CA LEU A 177 -14.37 6.50 -9.78
C LEU A 177 -14.29 4.99 -10.09
N ILE A 178 -14.37 4.11 -9.10
CA ILE A 178 -14.41 2.64 -9.32
C ILE A 178 -15.76 2.19 -9.90
N ARG A 179 -16.88 2.88 -9.59
CA ARG A 179 -18.20 2.54 -10.16
C ARG A 179 -18.35 2.93 -11.64
N GLY A 180 -17.50 3.81 -12.16
CA GLY A 180 -17.46 4.18 -13.58
C GLY A 180 -16.11 3.86 -14.20
N PHE A 181 -15.98 2.72 -14.89
CA PHE A 181 -14.72 2.25 -15.50
C PHE A 181 -14.24 3.12 -16.69
N LYS A 182 -13.76 4.33 -16.36
CA LYS A 182 -12.91 5.21 -17.18
C LYS A 182 -11.72 5.71 -16.34
N THR A 183 -11.09 4.82 -15.58
CA THR A 183 -9.84 5.12 -14.88
C THR A 183 -8.75 5.48 -15.90
N ALA A 184 -8.29 6.74 -15.88
CA ALA A 184 -7.24 7.22 -16.77
C ALA A 184 -5.95 6.36 -16.64
N PRO A 185 -5.22 6.09 -17.75
CA PRO A 185 -4.01 5.27 -17.71
C PRO A 185 -2.94 5.84 -16.79
N GLY A 186 -2.78 5.23 -15.60
CA GLY A 186 -1.74 5.57 -14.62
C GLY A 186 -2.20 5.53 -13.17
N VAL A 187 -3.46 5.87 -12.88
CA VAL A 187 -3.95 6.12 -11.50
C VAL A 187 -3.97 4.86 -10.62
N VAL A 188 -4.16 3.67 -11.20
CA VAL A 188 -4.33 2.39 -10.46
C VAL A 188 -3.05 1.53 -10.47
N LYS A 189 -1.86 2.14 -10.48
CA LYS A 189 -0.60 1.40 -10.45
C LYS A 189 -0.27 0.92 -9.03
N GLY A 190 -0.55 -0.36 -8.76
CA GLY A 190 -0.13 -1.07 -7.54
C GLY A 190 -1.21 -1.19 -6.46
N LYS A 191 -2.09 -0.19 -6.29
CA LYS A 191 -3.08 -0.17 -5.19
C LYS A 191 -4.09 -1.34 -5.18
N TYR A 192 -4.28 -2.03 -6.31
CA TYR A 192 -5.07 -3.27 -6.40
C TYR A 192 -4.49 -4.45 -5.58
N LEU A 193 -3.22 -4.38 -5.16
CA LEU A 193 -2.56 -5.41 -4.34
C LEU A 193 -3.12 -5.49 -2.91
N PHE A 194 -3.78 -4.43 -2.44
CA PHE A 194 -4.37 -4.31 -1.09
C PHE A 194 -5.90 -4.43 -1.09
N PHE A 195 -6.52 -4.65 -2.26
CA PHE A 195 -7.97 -4.74 -2.38
C PHE A 195 -8.55 -5.91 -1.59
N SER A 196 -9.72 -5.69 -1.01
CA SER A 196 -10.55 -6.73 -0.38
C SER A 196 -11.28 -7.60 -1.41
N PRO A 197 -11.77 -8.81 -1.05
CA PRO A 197 -12.57 -9.66 -1.93
C PRO A 197 -13.84 -8.98 -2.43
N GLU A 198 -14.48 -8.13 -1.62
CA GLU A 198 -15.62 -7.29 -2.02
C GLU A 198 -15.20 -6.20 -3.03
N GLN A 199 -14.10 -5.49 -2.82
CA GLN A 199 -13.55 -4.55 -3.82
C GLN A 199 -13.18 -5.26 -5.14
N ALA A 200 -12.54 -6.43 -5.06
CA ALA A 200 -12.14 -7.22 -6.23
C ALA A 200 -13.33 -7.82 -7.01
N ARG A 201 -14.52 -7.91 -6.40
CA ARG A 201 -15.79 -8.33 -7.02
C ARG A 201 -16.72 -7.17 -7.39
N GLY A 202 -16.36 -5.92 -7.05
CA GLY A 202 -17.18 -4.73 -7.29
C GLY A 202 -18.43 -4.62 -6.40
N GLU A 203 -18.41 -5.26 -5.23
CA GLU A 203 -19.51 -5.21 -4.25
C GLU A 203 -19.51 -3.91 -3.44
N GLU A 204 -20.60 -3.67 -2.69
CA GLU A 204 -20.62 -2.65 -1.64
C GLU A 204 -19.58 -2.95 -0.54
N VAL A 205 -18.94 -1.90 -0.02
CA VAL A 205 -17.80 -1.97 0.90
C VAL A 205 -18.06 -1.23 2.21
N ASP A 206 -17.66 -1.86 3.31
CA ASP A 206 -17.78 -1.37 4.68
C ASP A 206 -16.40 -1.30 5.37
N ALA A 207 -16.37 -0.95 6.66
CA ALA A 207 -15.17 -0.82 7.48
C ALA A 207 -14.22 -2.06 7.43
N ARG A 208 -14.75 -3.26 7.20
CA ARG A 208 -13.99 -4.52 7.16
C ARG A 208 -13.15 -4.68 5.88
N THR A 209 -13.32 -3.81 4.88
CA THR A 209 -12.35 -3.64 3.78
C THR A 209 -11.03 -3.06 4.28
N ASP A 210 -11.05 -2.09 5.21
CA ASP A 210 -9.81 -1.51 5.75
C ASP A 210 -9.12 -2.47 6.73
N VAL A 211 -9.89 -3.33 7.42
CA VAL A 211 -9.38 -4.48 8.21
C VAL A 211 -8.58 -5.44 7.32
N TRP A 212 -9.15 -5.84 6.18
CA TRP A 212 -8.47 -6.68 5.20
C TRP A 212 -7.19 -6.02 4.69
N ALA A 213 -7.26 -4.76 4.24
CA ALA A 213 -6.10 -4.04 3.71
C ALA A 213 -4.99 -3.87 4.76
N THR A 214 -5.34 -3.64 6.03
CA THR A 214 -4.38 -3.64 7.15
C THR A 214 -3.78 -5.03 7.39
N GLY A 215 -4.55 -6.10 7.21
CA GLY A 215 -4.06 -7.47 7.19
C GLY A 215 -3.04 -7.75 6.07
N VAL A 216 -3.28 -7.21 4.86
CA VAL A 216 -2.33 -7.31 3.74
C VAL A 216 -1.05 -6.51 4.01
N VAL A 217 -1.17 -5.31 4.59
CA VAL A 217 0.01 -4.53 5.03
C VAL A 217 0.81 -5.30 6.07
N LEU A 218 0.16 -5.82 7.13
CA LEU A 218 0.84 -6.60 8.17
C LEU A 218 1.52 -7.85 7.60
N TYR A 219 0.89 -8.54 6.65
CA TYR A 219 1.49 -9.64 5.91
C TYR A 219 2.79 -9.21 5.22
N GLU A 220 2.76 -8.09 4.48
CA GLU A 220 3.91 -7.55 3.77
C GLU A 220 5.05 -7.15 4.72
N LEU A 221 4.73 -6.53 5.87
CA LEU A 221 5.72 -6.18 6.89
C LEU A 221 6.38 -7.40 7.53
N LEU A 222 5.63 -8.48 7.76
CA LEU A 222 6.12 -9.71 8.39
C LEU A 222 6.91 -10.61 7.43
N CYS A 223 6.50 -10.68 6.16
CA CYS A 223 7.07 -11.60 5.15
C CYS A 223 8.03 -10.92 4.16
N GLY A 224 8.11 -9.58 4.14
CA GLY A 224 8.86 -8.80 3.13
C GLY A 224 8.29 -8.91 1.70
N LYS A 225 7.08 -9.49 1.55
CA LYS A 225 6.42 -9.79 0.28
C LYS A 225 4.91 -9.79 0.45
N LEU A 226 4.19 -9.48 -0.62
CA LEU A 226 2.73 -9.51 -0.62
C LEU A 226 2.21 -10.96 -0.72
N PRO A 227 1.00 -11.25 -0.21
CA PRO A 227 0.40 -12.59 -0.30
C PRO A 227 0.08 -13.01 -1.75
N VAL A 228 -0.20 -12.04 -2.63
CA VAL A 228 -0.49 -12.27 -4.04
C VAL A 228 0.14 -11.14 -4.87
N GLU A 229 1.06 -11.51 -5.76
CA GLU A 229 1.68 -10.61 -6.73
C GLU A 229 1.29 -11.00 -8.17
N GLY A 230 1.34 -10.03 -9.09
CA GLY A 230 1.03 -10.24 -10.51
C GLY A 230 0.34 -9.05 -11.17
N PRO A 231 -0.10 -9.18 -12.44
CA PRO A 231 -0.91 -8.14 -13.09
C PRO A 231 -2.31 -8.05 -12.46
N PRO A 232 -3.01 -6.90 -12.57
CA PRO A 232 -4.24 -6.63 -11.82
C PRO A 232 -5.29 -7.73 -11.88
N HIS A 233 -5.57 -8.27 -13.08
CA HIS A 233 -6.58 -9.31 -13.28
C HIS A 233 -6.26 -10.63 -12.58
N VAL A 234 -4.98 -11.01 -12.45
CA VAL A 234 -4.57 -12.22 -11.70
C VAL A 234 -4.76 -12.00 -10.21
N VAL A 235 -4.30 -10.84 -9.70
CA VAL A 235 -4.41 -10.53 -8.26
C VAL A 235 -5.87 -10.42 -7.85
N MET A 236 -6.68 -9.63 -8.58
CA MET A 236 -8.12 -9.49 -8.33
C MET A 236 -8.85 -10.84 -8.38
N MET A 237 -8.56 -11.70 -9.38
CA MET A 237 -9.16 -13.04 -9.46
C MET A 237 -8.82 -13.90 -8.23
N ARG A 238 -7.56 -13.92 -7.80
CA ARG A 238 -7.11 -14.71 -6.65
C ARG A 238 -7.69 -14.19 -5.34
N VAL A 239 -7.69 -12.87 -5.13
CA VAL A 239 -8.29 -12.19 -3.98
C VAL A 239 -9.81 -12.45 -3.92
N ALA A 240 -10.53 -12.29 -5.03
CA ALA A 240 -11.98 -12.53 -5.13
C ALA A 240 -12.39 -13.98 -4.82
N ARG A 241 -11.46 -14.94 -4.96
CA ARG A 241 -11.65 -16.35 -4.62
C ARG A 241 -11.10 -16.73 -3.23
N GLY A 242 -10.41 -15.83 -2.55
CA GLY A 242 -9.74 -16.13 -1.28
C GLY A 242 -8.48 -16.99 -1.39
N GLU A 243 -7.81 -17.01 -2.55
CA GLU A 243 -6.58 -17.80 -2.80
C GLU A 243 -5.34 -17.17 -2.13
N ILE A 244 -5.43 -16.86 -0.84
CA ILE A 244 -4.40 -16.20 -0.02
C ILE A 244 -3.52 -17.25 0.70
N PRO A 245 -2.20 -17.31 0.44
CA PRO A 245 -1.30 -18.23 1.13
C PRO A 245 -0.99 -17.74 2.55
N ALA A 246 -1.03 -18.63 3.55
CA ALA A 246 -0.76 -18.25 4.94
C ALA A 246 0.68 -17.73 5.15
N PRO A 247 0.92 -16.72 6.02
CA PRO A 247 2.25 -16.15 6.27
C PRO A 247 3.33 -17.20 6.56
N ARG A 248 3.00 -18.25 7.32
CA ARG A 248 3.94 -19.33 7.68
C ARG A 248 4.43 -20.19 6.52
N LEU A 249 3.85 -20.05 5.32
CA LEU A 249 4.39 -20.66 4.09
C LEU A 249 5.59 -19.89 3.53
N LEU A 250 5.73 -18.61 3.86
CA LEU A 250 6.88 -17.76 3.49
C LEU A 250 7.83 -17.56 4.68
N ARG A 251 7.31 -17.59 5.90
CA ARG A 251 8.03 -17.31 7.15
C ARG A 251 7.71 -18.36 8.24
N PRO A 252 8.33 -19.55 8.21
CA PRO A 252 7.93 -20.68 9.08
C PRO A 252 8.12 -20.43 10.58
N ASP A 253 9.07 -19.57 10.94
CA ASP A 253 9.37 -19.05 12.29
C ASP A 253 8.24 -18.21 12.89
N LEU A 254 7.32 -17.68 12.07
CA LEU A 254 6.25 -16.82 12.55
C LEU A 254 5.37 -17.57 13.56
N PRO A 255 5.13 -17.03 14.77
CA PRO A 255 4.29 -17.68 15.78
C PRO A 255 2.89 -18.03 15.26
N LYS A 256 2.38 -19.20 15.67
CA LYS A 256 1.06 -19.69 15.22
C LYS A 256 -0.06 -18.69 15.54
N GLU A 257 -0.05 -18.11 16.73
CA GLU A 257 -1.03 -17.11 17.15
C GLU A 257 -1.09 -15.91 16.20
N LEU A 258 0.06 -15.29 15.89
CA LEU A 258 0.14 -14.17 14.96
C LEU A 258 -0.24 -14.56 13.53
N ASN A 259 0.16 -15.74 13.07
CA ASN A 259 -0.29 -16.29 11.78
C ASN A 259 -1.82 -16.36 11.71
N ASP A 260 -2.47 -16.86 12.76
CA ASP A 260 -3.91 -17.08 12.80
C ASP A 260 -4.67 -15.74 12.94
N ILE A 261 -4.10 -14.77 13.66
CA ILE A 261 -4.58 -13.37 13.71
C ILE A 261 -4.52 -12.73 12.31
N VAL A 262 -3.40 -12.84 11.60
CA VAL A 262 -3.27 -12.31 10.22
C VAL A 262 -4.26 -13.01 9.28
N MET A 263 -4.40 -14.33 9.37
CA MET A 263 -5.35 -15.08 8.53
C MET A 263 -6.81 -14.76 8.84
N LYS A 264 -7.18 -14.42 10.09
CA LYS A 264 -8.54 -13.94 10.42
C LYS A 264 -8.83 -12.54 9.86
N ALA A 265 -7.83 -11.67 9.75
CA ALA A 265 -8.00 -10.40 9.02
C ALA A 265 -8.15 -10.62 7.50
N LEU A 266 -7.53 -11.68 6.99
CA LEU A 266 -7.56 -12.11 5.59
C LEU A 266 -8.61 -13.21 5.29
N THR A 267 -9.65 -13.36 6.13
CA THR A 267 -10.77 -14.25 5.83
C THR A 267 -11.56 -13.71 4.62
N PRO A 268 -11.82 -14.50 3.57
CA PRO A 268 -12.47 -13.99 2.36
C PRO A 268 -13.89 -13.45 2.60
N ASP A 269 -14.68 -14.21 3.37
CA ASP A 269 -16.00 -13.79 3.84
C ASP A 269 -15.86 -12.68 4.90
N ARG A 270 -16.52 -11.54 4.65
CA ARG A 270 -16.46 -10.36 5.53
C ARG A 270 -17.13 -10.60 6.89
N GLU A 271 -18.11 -11.50 6.98
CA GLU A 271 -18.78 -11.83 8.25
C GLU A 271 -17.93 -12.76 9.13
N GLN A 272 -16.87 -13.35 8.58
CA GLN A 272 -15.93 -14.24 9.28
C GLN A 272 -14.56 -13.59 9.54
N ARG A 273 -14.40 -12.28 9.27
CA ARG A 273 -13.23 -11.47 9.65
C ARG A 273 -13.33 -11.02 11.11
N PHE A 274 -12.39 -10.17 11.54
CA PHE A 274 -12.67 -9.25 12.64
C PHE A 274 -13.79 -8.29 12.24
N GLU A 275 -14.76 -8.10 13.13
CA GLU A 275 -15.95 -7.27 12.90
C GLU A 275 -15.63 -5.78 12.69
N SER A 276 -14.51 -5.32 13.26
CA SER A 276 -14.04 -3.93 13.27
C SER A 276 -12.51 -3.86 13.37
N SER A 277 -11.94 -2.69 13.06
CA SER A 277 -10.51 -2.43 13.25
C SER A 277 -10.07 -2.50 14.73
N HIS A 278 -10.95 -2.20 15.68
CA HIS A 278 -10.68 -2.34 17.13
C HIS A 278 -10.47 -3.81 17.50
N ALA A 279 -11.38 -4.70 17.11
CA ALA A 279 -11.26 -6.13 17.40
C ALA A 279 -10.00 -6.76 16.79
N PHE A 280 -9.51 -6.26 15.64
CA PHE A 280 -8.23 -6.66 15.07
C PHE A 280 -7.04 -6.06 15.83
N GLY A 281 -7.09 -4.76 16.16
CA GLY A 281 -6.05 -4.06 16.92
C GLY A 281 -5.85 -4.63 18.32
N ASP A 282 -6.91 -5.09 18.98
CA ASP A 282 -6.87 -5.68 20.31
C ASP A 282 -6.24 -7.08 20.30
N ALA A 283 -6.51 -7.89 19.27
CA ALA A 283 -5.83 -9.17 19.07
C ALA A 283 -4.32 -8.96 18.83
N LEU A 284 -3.96 -7.94 18.04
CA LEU A 284 -2.56 -7.54 17.83
C LEU A 284 -1.90 -7.02 19.13
N ALA A 285 -2.62 -6.24 19.93
CA ALA A 285 -2.14 -5.73 21.22
C ALA A 285 -1.93 -6.87 22.24
N GLY A 286 -2.87 -7.82 22.32
CA GLY A 286 -2.78 -9.00 23.17
C GLY A 286 -1.55 -9.84 22.85
N PHE A 287 -1.34 -10.15 21.56
CA PHE A 287 -0.13 -10.83 21.10
C PHE A 287 1.14 -10.01 21.42
N LEU A 288 1.16 -8.71 21.09
CA LEU A 288 2.33 -7.85 21.26
C LEU A 288 2.79 -7.77 22.71
N TYR A 289 1.91 -7.41 23.64
CA TYR A 289 2.30 -7.18 25.03
C TYR A 289 2.49 -8.47 25.83
N SER A 290 1.91 -9.60 25.40
CA SER A 290 2.21 -10.91 25.99
C SER A 290 3.61 -11.43 25.62
N ASN A 291 4.05 -11.19 24.38
CA ASN A 291 5.35 -11.69 23.87
C ASN A 291 6.48 -10.66 24.03
N PHE A 292 6.17 -9.37 24.01
CA PHE A 292 7.13 -8.25 24.03
C PHE A 292 6.70 -7.15 25.02
N PRO A 293 6.59 -7.45 26.34
CA PRO A 293 6.02 -6.55 27.35
C PRO A 293 6.79 -5.23 27.60
N ARG A 294 7.95 -5.04 26.97
CA ARG A 294 8.76 -3.81 27.03
C ARG A 294 8.69 -2.96 25.75
N PHE A 295 7.93 -3.40 24.74
CA PHE A 295 7.85 -2.69 23.46
C PHE A 295 7.19 -1.30 23.60
N SER A 296 7.70 -0.31 22.87
CA SER A 296 7.16 1.05 22.85
C SER A 296 7.32 1.72 21.48
N SER A 297 6.65 2.85 21.27
CA SER A 297 6.84 3.69 20.07
C SER A 297 8.30 4.09 19.85
N MET A 298 9.11 4.23 20.92
CA MET A 298 10.54 4.51 20.79
C MET A 298 11.31 3.41 20.06
N THR A 299 10.83 2.16 20.05
CA THR A 299 11.42 1.10 19.22
C THR A 299 11.25 1.40 17.72
N ILE A 300 10.13 2.01 17.32
CA ILE A 300 9.92 2.50 15.94
C ILE A 300 10.86 3.68 15.65
N ALA A 301 10.98 4.63 16.59
CA ALA A 301 11.89 5.77 16.49
C ALA A 301 13.35 5.31 16.26
N HIS A 302 13.86 4.40 17.10
CA HIS A 302 15.22 3.88 17.00
C HIS A 302 15.46 3.12 15.69
N LEU A 303 14.48 2.33 15.22
CA LEU A 303 14.57 1.63 13.93
C LEU A 303 14.67 2.64 12.76
N LEU A 304 13.85 3.69 12.74
CA LEU A 304 13.92 4.72 11.71
C LEU A 304 15.25 5.48 11.73
N ARG A 305 15.69 5.92 12.92
CA ARG A 305 16.97 6.61 13.11
C ARG A 305 18.16 5.76 12.65
N MET A 306 18.12 4.45 12.88
CA MET A 306 19.11 3.50 12.36
C MET A 306 19.04 3.37 10.83
N LEU A 307 17.87 3.06 10.28
CA LEU A 307 17.67 2.80 8.84
C LEU A 307 17.95 4.02 7.96
N PHE A 308 17.72 5.23 8.47
CA PHE A 308 17.87 6.51 7.75
C PHE A 308 18.99 7.40 8.33
N ARG A 309 19.96 6.83 9.08
CA ARG A 309 21.06 7.61 9.70
C ARG A 309 21.83 8.47 8.69
N GLY A 310 22.09 7.95 7.48
CA GLY A 310 22.80 8.67 6.43
C GLY A 310 22.00 9.86 5.87
N ASP A 311 20.70 9.70 5.71
CA ASP A 311 19.77 10.72 5.24
C ASP A 311 19.64 11.84 6.31
N LEU A 312 19.45 11.46 7.57
CA LEU A 312 19.41 12.36 8.72
C LEU A 312 20.73 13.15 8.90
N ALA A 313 21.88 12.50 8.73
CA ALA A 313 23.18 13.17 8.80
C ALA A 313 23.37 14.23 7.69
N GLN A 314 22.80 14.02 6.50
CA GLN A 314 22.78 15.02 5.43
C GLN A 314 21.86 16.21 5.74
N GLU A 315 20.80 16.00 6.52
CA GLU A 315 19.96 17.07 7.10
C GLU A 315 20.62 17.78 8.31
N GLY A 316 21.84 17.39 8.71
CA GLY A 316 22.52 17.91 9.90
C GLY A 316 21.95 17.40 11.24
N ARG A 317 21.19 16.29 11.21
CA ARG A 317 20.45 15.73 12.35
C ARG A 317 21.11 14.45 12.85
N GLU A 318 21.88 14.52 13.95
CA GLU A 318 22.32 13.31 14.64
C GLU A 318 21.33 12.90 15.73
N LEU A 319 20.45 11.94 15.42
CA LEU A 319 19.50 11.37 16.35
C LEU A 319 20.04 10.08 16.96
N SER A 320 20.12 10.02 18.29
CA SER A 320 20.68 8.88 19.01
C SER A 320 19.85 7.60 18.91
N VAL A 321 20.55 6.47 18.88
CA VAL A 321 20.03 5.09 18.92
C VAL A 321 20.74 4.36 20.06
N PRO A 322 20.04 3.93 21.13
CA PRO A 322 20.65 3.24 22.26
C PRO A 322 21.27 1.89 21.88
N GLY A 323 22.40 1.54 22.49
CA GLY A 323 23.06 0.25 22.28
C GLY A 323 22.16 -0.95 22.59
N SER A 324 21.33 -0.84 23.63
CA SER A 324 20.34 -1.86 24.01
C SER A 324 19.30 -2.15 22.92
N PHE A 325 18.94 -1.18 22.08
CA PHE A 325 18.07 -1.43 20.92
C PHE A 325 18.81 -2.22 19.83
N LEU A 326 20.12 -2.01 19.66
CA LEU A 326 20.94 -2.77 18.71
C LEU A 326 21.16 -4.22 19.20
N GLU A 327 21.16 -4.46 20.51
CA GLU A 327 21.18 -5.80 21.11
C GLU A 327 19.81 -6.50 20.97
N GLU A 328 18.71 -5.80 21.29
CA GLU A 328 17.34 -6.27 21.09
C GLU A 328 17.05 -6.64 19.62
N LEU A 329 17.50 -5.80 18.68
CA LEU A 329 17.37 -6.05 17.24
C LEU A 329 18.20 -7.25 16.75
N LYS A 330 19.36 -7.54 17.36
CA LYS A 330 20.12 -8.77 17.07
C LYS A 330 19.36 -10.00 17.57
N ALA A 331 18.85 -9.97 18.80
CA ALA A 331 18.07 -11.08 19.35
C ALA A 331 16.84 -11.42 18.48
N TRP A 332 16.11 -10.42 17.97
CA TRP A 332 14.99 -10.66 17.03
C TRP A 332 15.40 -11.19 15.65
N ARG A 333 16.65 -10.98 15.23
CA ARG A 333 17.19 -11.55 13.98
C ARG A 333 17.64 -12.99 14.19
N GLU A 334 18.32 -13.27 15.30
CA GLU A 334 18.80 -14.59 15.68
C GLU A 334 17.63 -15.54 15.95
N GLN A 335 16.56 -15.07 16.59
CA GLN A 335 15.29 -15.80 16.75
C GLN A 335 14.54 -16.09 15.43
N ALA A 336 14.88 -15.40 14.33
CA ALA A 336 14.28 -15.59 13.02
C ALA A 336 15.19 -16.37 12.05
N ALA A 337 16.39 -16.77 12.48
CA ALA A 337 17.23 -17.70 11.74
C ALA A 337 16.67 -19.13 11.94
N PRO A 338 16.58 -19.96 10.89
CA PRO A 338 16.40 -21.40 11.08
C PRO A 338 17.58 -21.93 11.91
N GLU A 339 17.29 -22.74 12.93
CA GLU A 339 18.35 -23.54 13.57
C GLU A 339 19.03 -24.38 12.49
N GLU A 340 20.36 -24.31 12.38
CA GLU A 340 21.09 -25.32 11.62
C GLU A 340 20.76 -26.69 12.22
N PRO A 341 20.56 -27.74 11.41
CA PRO A 341 20.15 -29.04 11.91
C PRO A 341 21.25 -29.62 12.79
N VAL A 342 21.12 -29.42 14.11
CA VAL A 342 22.06 -29.90 15.13
C VAL A 342 22.18 -31.40 14.97
N THR A 343 23.29 -31.84 14.38
CA THR A 343 23.60 -33.27 14.26
C THR A 343 23.65 -33.83 15.68
N PRO A 344 22.77 -34.77 16.04
CA PRO A 344 22.78 -35.32 17.39
C PRO A 344 24.17 -35.93 17.64
N PRO A 345 24.78 -35.69 18.82
CA PRO A 345 26.09 -36.26 19.12
C PRO A 345 25.99 -37.79 18.97
N PRO A 346 26.98 -38.45 18.33
CA PRO A 346 26.87 -39.85 17.95
C PRO A 346 26.54 -40.69 19.16
N SER A 347 25.35 -41.31 19.13
CA SER A 347 24.81 -42.07 20.25
C SER A 347 25.82 -43.13 20.67
N THR A 348 26.33 -43.03 21.89
CA THR A 348 27.29 -43.99 22.43
C THR A 348 26.71 -45.39 22.37
N GLU A 349 27.25 -46.22 21.46
CA GLU A 349 26.78 -47.60 21.29
C GLU A 349 26.84 -48.33 22.63
N ARG A 350 25.70 -48.88 23.03
CA ARG A 350 25.56 -49.59 24.29
C ARG A 350 26.31 -50.92 24.20
N GLN A 351 27.61 -50.89 24.52
CA GLN A 351 28.55 -51.99 24.31
C GLN A 351 27.99 -53.31 24.86
N THR A 352 27.50 -54.16 23.96
CA THR A 352 27.12 -55.53 24.31
C THR A 352 28.40 -56.31 24.55
N ARG A 353 28.62 -56.71 25.81
CA ARG A 353 29.85 -57.36 26.30
C ARG A 353 30.03 -58.76 25.69
N ARG A 354 30.42 -58.84 24.42
CA ARG A 354 30.88 -60.08 23.79
C ARG A 354 32.19 -60.52 24.45
N LEU A 355 32.15 -61.68 25.10
CA LEU A 355 33.33 -62.33 25.66
C LEU A 355 34.27 -62.73 24.49
N ARG A 356 35.55 -62.38 24.60
CA ARG A 356 36.57 -62.82 23.64
C ARG A 356 36.96 -64.28 23.94
N PRO A 357 36.99 -65.18 22.93
CA PRO A 357 37.87 -66.34 22.96
C PRO A 357 39.33 -65.87 22.99
N VAL A 358 40.19 -66.59 23.70
CA VAL A 358 41.64 -66.39 23.65
C VAL A 358 42.20 -67.18 22.45
N SER A 359 43.10 -66.57 21.69
CA SER A 359 44.04 -67.25 20.80
C SER A 359 45.34 -66.44 20.71
N THR A 360 46.44 -67.07 20.33
CA THR A 360 47.79 -66.69 20.77
C THR A 360 48.83 -66.58 19.65
N HIS A 361 49.76 -65.61 19.80
CA HIS A 361 50.91 -65.35 18.91
C HIS A 361 50.52 -64.89 17.48
N VAL A 362 51.39 -64.35 16.61
CA VAL A 362 52.87 -64.31 16.52
C VAL A 362 53.39 -62.86 16.32
N THR A 363 54.70 -62.69 16.46
CA THR A 363 55.53 -61.46 16.54
C THR A 363 55.82 -60.78 15.18
N GLU A 364 56.59 -59.66 15.21
CA GLU A 364 57.39 -59.04 14.11
C GLU A 364 56.70 -58.02 13.15
N THR A 365 57.36 -56.98 12.58
CA THR A 365 58.68 -56.33 12.85
C THR A 365 58.75 -54.89 12.24
N THR A 366 59.47 -53.96 12.90
CA THR A 366 60.20 -52.72 12.48
C THR A 366 59.84 -51.88 11.21
N GLN A 367 59.57 -50.57 11.41
CA GLN A 367 60.11 -49.30 10.81
C GLN A 367 60.93 -49.26 9.47
N PRO A 368 61.26 -48.08 8.84
CA PRO A 368 60.76 -46.69 8.97
C PRO A 368 60.63 -45.81 7.67
N ARG A 369 59.89 -44.69 7.80
CA ARG A 369 60.10 -43.30 7.31
C ARG A 369 61.04 -42.95 6.13
N ALA A 370 60.46 -42.19 5.18
CA ALA A 370 61.12 -41.13 4.38
C ALA A 370 60.11 -39.96 4.12
N ILE A 371 60.41 -38.90 3.33
CA ILE A 371 61.33 -37.75 3.54
C ILE A 371 61.46 -36.96 2.20
N ALA A 372 61.38 -35.62 2.25
CA ALA A 372 61.66 -34.64 1.15
C ALA A 372 60.71 -34.65 -0.09
N ALA A 373 60.50 -33.55 -0.85
CA ALA A 373 60.67 -32.10 -0.61
C ALA A 373 59.91 -31.27 -1.69
N SER A 374 59.77 -29.94 -1.49
CA SER A 374 59.30 -28.98 -2.51
C SER A 374 60.48 -28.34 -3.28
N PRO A 375 60.27 -27.89 -4.53
CA PRO A 375 60.20 -26.43 -4.82
C PRO A 375 59.11 -26.11 -5.88
N GLY A 376 58.88 -24.89 -6.39
CA GLY A 376 59.50 -23.57 -6.20
C GLY A 376 58.69 -22.49 -6.95
N ALA A 377 59.10 -21.21 -6.91
CA ALA A 377 58.33 -20.08 -7.45
C ALA A 377 59.01 -19.34 -8.62
N SER A 378 58.24 -18.62 -9.45
CA SER A 378 58.73 -17.46 -10.23
C SER A 378 57.59 -16.62 -10.88
N ARG A 379 57.94 -15.38 -11.24
CA ARG A 379 57.20 -14.38 -12.06
C ARG A 379 58.23 -13.67 -12.97
N PRO A 380 57.81 -13.12 -14.12
CA PRO A 380 58.24 -11.74 -14.46
C PRO A 380 57.11 -10.87 -15.09
N LEU A 381 57.46 -9.73 -15.72
CA LEU A 381 56.60 -8.57 -16.03
C LEU A 381 57.11 -7.82 -17.31
N LEU A 382 56.29 -6.88 -17.85
CA LEU A 382 56.61 -5.84 -18.89
C LEU A 382 56.68 -6.37 -20.35
N TYR A 383 56.42 -5.63 -21.46
CA TYR A 383 56.07 -4.22 -21.81
C TYR A 383 54.95 -4.22 -22.91
N GLY A 384 54.37 -3.12 -23.43
CA GLY A 384 54.35 -1.69 -23.03
C GLY A 384 54.15 -0.67 -24.20
N LEU A 385 53.15 0.23 -24.07
CA LEU A 385 52.94 1.56 -24.73
C LEU A 385 52.73 1.75 -26.26
N SER A 386 51.63 2.45 -26.61
CA SER A 386 51.64 3.62 -27.52
C SER A 386 50.42 4.56 -27.35
N ALA A 387 50.63 5.84 -27.65
CA ALA A 387 49.76 7.02 -27.53
C ALA A 387 48.44 6.98 -28.38
N GLY A 388 47.41 7.84 -28.21
CA GLY A 388 47.25 9.08 -27.41
C GLY A 388 47.41 10.37 -28.25
N GLY A 389 46.64 11.46 -28.11
CA GLY A 389 45.45 11.79 -27.28
C GLY A 389 45.03 13.28 -27.47
N LEU A 390 43.82 13.72 -27.09
CA LEU A 390 43.36 15.13 -27.24
C LEU A 390 42.32 15.59 -26.16
N VAL A 391 41.94 16.88 -26.19
CA VAL A 391 41.48 17.69 -25.04
C VAL A 391 40.02 18.21 -25.20
N ALA A 392 39.46 18.76 -24.11
CA ALA A 392 38.06 19.17 -23.89
C ALA A 392 37.62 20.51 -24.57
N VAL A 393 36.53 21.11 -24.06
CA VAL A 393 35.64 22.15 -24.65
C VAL A 393 34.60 21.55 -25.61
N GLY A 394 33.31 21.91 -25.56
CA GLY A 394 32.62 22.88 -24.69
C GLY A 394 31.09 22.81 -24.83
N ALA A 395 30.37 23.71 -24.18
CA ALA A 395 28.91 23.80 -24.26
C ALA A 395 28.42 24.61 -25.48
N SER A 396 27.10 24.59 -25.70
CA SER A 396 26.33 25.49 -26.56
C SER A 396 26.48 25.34 -28.09
N LEU A 397 25.48 24.70 -28.72
CA LEU A 397 24.81 25.32 -29.87
C LEU A 397 23.31 24.97 -29.92
N TRP A 398 22.56 25.66 -29.05
CA TRP A 398 21.24 26.16 -29.43
C TRP A 398 21.44 27.19 -30.56
N LEU A 399 20.44 27.38 -31.44
CA LEU A 399 20.51 28.15 -32.71
C LEU A 399 21.27 27.45 -33.86
N LEU A 400 20.53 26.78 -34.75
CA LEU A 400 20.20 27.34 -36.08
C LEU A 400 19.45 26.32 -36.96
N LEU A 401 18.12 26.43 -36.98
CA LEU A 401 17.32 26.41 -38.21
C LEU A 401 15.96 27.02 -37.86
N ASP A 402 15.86 28.32 -38.10
CA ASP A 402 14.70 29.17 -37.79
C ASP A 402 13.79 29.33 -39.02
N ALA A 403 12.73 30.13 -38.89
CA ALA A 403 11.71 30.49 -39.86
C ALA A 403 10.69 29.39 -40.21
N HIS A 404 9.45 29.60 -39.75
CA HIS A 404 8.43 30.25 -40.58
C HIS A 404 7.32 30.89 -39.72
N SER A 405 7.06 32.18 -39.92
CA SER A 405 5.84 32.86 -39.46
C SER A 405 4.89 33.07 -40.64
N PRO A 406 3.57 33.00 -40.42
CA PRO A 406 2.77 34.23 -40.26
C PRO A 406 1.78 34.13 -39.08
N GLY A 407 1.01 35.15 -38.68
CA GLY A 407 0.95 36.55 -39.10
C GLY A 407 -0.47 37.16 -38.90
N ALA A 408 -0.53 38.44 -38.49
CA ALA A 408 -1.72 39.32 -38.48
C ALA A 408 -2.97 38.95 -37.62
N THR A 409 -2.98 39.44 -36.38
CA THR A 409 -4.04 40.29 -35.77
C THR A 409 -5.53 40.10 -36.10
N VAL A 410 -6.33 39.81 -35.06
CA VAL A 410 -7.58 40.55 -34.76
C VAL A 410 -7.58 40.87 -33.25
N GLY A 411 -7.95 42.09 -32.86
CA GLY A 411 -7.93 42.54 -31.46
C GLY A 411 -9.26 42.33 -30.72
N ALA A 412 -9.19 42.08 -29.42
CA ALA A 412 -10.33 42.12 -28.49
C ALA A 412 -10.21 43.36 -27.57
N PRO A 413 -11.33 43.98 -27.14
CA PRO A 413 -11.29 45.19 -26.32
C PRO A 413 -10.79 44.93 -24.89
N PRO A 414 -10.22 45.94 -24.21
CA PRO A 414 -9.83 45.82 -22.81
C PRO A 414 -11.07 45.63 -21.90
N PRO A 415 -11.00 44.78 -20.87
CA PRO A 415 -12.10 44.62 -19.92
C PRO A 415 -12.27 45.90 -19.08
N THR A 416 -13.51 46.32 -18.88
CA THR A 416 -13.86 47.43 -18.00
C THR A 416 -13.50 47.12 -16.54
N PRO A 417 -12.92 48.08 -15.79
CA PRO A 417 -12.60 47.86 -14.38
C PRO A 417 -13.89 47.69 -13.57
N ILE A 418 -14.02 46.57 -12.86
CA ILE A 418 -15.12 46.34 -11.93
C ILE A 418 -14.93 47.26 -10.73
N ARG A 419 -15.88 48.18 -10.53
CA ARG A 419 -15.93 49.11 -9.39
C ARG A 419 -15.91 48.31 -8.08
N ALA A 420 -15.00 48.66 -7.17
CA ALA A 420 -14.96 48.07 -5.84
C ALA A 420 -16.30 48.29 -5.11
N PRO A 421 -16.77 47.32 -4.30
CA PRO A 421 -18.01 47.49 -3.54
C PRO A 421 -17.86 48.64 -2.55
N GLU A 422 -18.84 49.52 -2.51
CA GLU A 422 -18.84 50.67 -1.60
C GLU A 422 -19.01 50.21 -0.15
N ALA A 423 -18.24 50.83 0.75
CA ALA A 423 -18.32 50.55 2.17
C ALA A 423 -19.67 51.03 2.72
N VAL A 424 -20.58 50.09 3.02
CA VAL A 424 -21.81 50.39 3.74
C VAL A 424 -21.45 50.78 5.18
N ASP A 425 -21.50 52.08 5.46
CA ASP A 425 -21.25 52.63 6.78
C ASP A 425 -22.20 52.01 7.81
N ARG A 426 -21.66 51.58 8.94
CA ARG A 426 -22.41 51.03 10.08
C ARG A 426 -22.06 51.85 11.31
N PRO A 427 -23.06 52.46 11.98
CA PRO A 427 -22.79 53.42 13.04
C PRO A 427 -22.04 52.80 14.22
N ARG A 428 -21.05 53.54 14.72
CA ARG A 428 -20.23 53.15 15.87
C ARG A 428 -21.10 53.03 17.14
N THR A 429 -21.05 51.87 17.80
CA THR A 429 -21.52 51.72 19.19
C THR A 429 -20.32 51.72 20.13
N THR A 430 -20.36 52.60 21.13
CA THR A 430 -19.24 52.83 22.07
C THR A 430 -19.22 51.76 23.17
N PRO A 431 -18.06 51.17 23.52
CA PRO A 431 -17.95 50.29 24.68
C PRO A 431 -18.00 51.10 26.00
N PRO A 432 -18.71 50.64 27.04
CA PRO A 432 -18.63 51.25 28.36
C PRO A 432 -17.33 50.86 29.08
N GLN A 433 -16.78 51.80 29.86
CA GLN A 433 -15.72 51.58 30.84
C GLN A 433 -16.18 52.11 32.22
N ILE A 434 -15.29 52.00 33.23
CA ILE A 434 -15.41 52.55 34.59
C ILE A 434 -16.31 51.64 35.48
N ARG A 435 -15.94 51.22 36.70
CA ARG A 435 -14.95 51.73 37.67
C ARG A 435 -14.21 50.60 38.42
N VAL A 436 -13.07 50.93 39.05
CA VAL A 436 -12.39 50.11 40.06
C VAL A 436 -12.12 50.95 41.31
N ALA A 437 -12.30 50.36 42.51
CA ALA A 437 -11.89 50.85 43.82
C ALA A 437 -11.64 49.60 44.71
N GLN A 438 -10.42 49.32 45.21
CA GLN A 438 -9.64 49.94 46.30
C GLN A 438 -9.98 49.39 47.71
N GLY A 439 -8.92 49.05 48.48
CA GLY A 439 -8.98 48.47 49.85
C GLY A 439 -8.70 46.95 49.86
N MET A 440 -7.64 46.32 50.41
CA MET A 440 -6.52 46.64 51.33
C MET A 440 -6.57 45.86 52.67
N VAL A 441 -5.95 44.67 52.67
CA VAL A 441 -5.02 44.08 53.68
C VAL A 441 -5.12 44.64 55.13
N THR A 442 -5.36 43.87 56.20
CA THR A 442 -4.44 42.87 56.82
C THR A 442 -5.10 42.08 57.99
N LYS A 443 -4.39 41.03 58.49
CA LYS A 443 -4.60 40.21 59.72
C LYS A 443 -5.70 39.14 59.66
N GLY A 444 -5.49 37.92 60.14
CA GLY A 444 -4.27 37.32 60.73
C GLY A 444 -4.39 35.80 60.93
N ASP A 445 -3.29 35.16 61.36
CA ASP A 445 -3.12 33.70 61.55
C ASP A 445 -4.10 33.12 62.61
N ILE A 446 -4.43 31.81 62.66
CA ILE A 446 -3.61 30.62 62.98
C ILE A 446 -4.37 29.33 62.54
N GLY A 447 -3.70 28.22 62.19
CA GLY A 447 -4.31 26.88 61.90
C GLY A 447 -4.29 25.90 63.10
N PRO A 448 -4.32 24.55 62.94
CA PRO A 448 -4.53 23.72 61.74
C PRO A 448 -5.67 22.65 61.92
N SER A 449 -5.95 21.81 60.92
CA SER A 449 -6.61 20.49 61.08
C SER A 449 -6.38 19.56 59.87
N GLU A 450 -6.77 18.28 59.95
CA GLU A 450 -6.28 17.17 59.09
C GLU A 450 -7.31 16.54 58.12
N ASN A 451 -6.77 15.91 57.07
CA ASN A 451 -7.23 14.71 56.33
C ASN A 451 -8.72 14.31 56.27
N ALA A 452 -9.30 14.32 55.06
CA ALA A 452 -10.38 13.41 54.65
C ALA A 452 -10.37 13.14 53.12
N ALA A 453 -10.95 12.02 52.68
CA ALA A 453 -10.91 11.50 51.30
C ALA A 453 -12.31 11.52 50.61
N PRO A 454 -12.42 11.41 49.26
CA PRO A 454 -13.69 11.60 48.54
C PRO A 454 -14.63 10.36 48.55
N PRO A 455 -15.95 10.55 48.30
CA PRO A 455 -16.97 9.51 48.42
C PRO A 455 -17.12 8.58 47.19
N GLY A 456 -17.69 7.39 47.43
CA GLY A 456 -18.02 6.38 46.41
C GLY A 456 -19.52 6.30 46.04
N PRO A 457 -19.93 5.29 45.22
CA PRO A 457 -21.23 5.24 44.54
C PRO A 457 -22.37 4.59 45.35
N SER A 458 -23.61 4.83 44.91
CA SER A 458 -24.86 4.27 45.47
C SER A 458 -25.47 3.15 44.61
N ALA A 459 -26.36 2.35 45.21
CA ALA A 459 -26.90 1.09 44.70
C ALA A 459 -28.46 1.00 44.86
N PRO A 460 -29.17 -0.07 44.44
CA PRO A 460 -30.49 0.04 43.80
C PRO A 460 -31.73 -0.33 44.68
N PRO A 461 -32.96 -0.11 44.17
CA PRO A 461 -34.21 -0.63 44.73
C PRO A 461 -34.61 -2.03 44.20
N GLU A 462 -35.53 -2.69 44.92
CA GLU A 462 -36.06 -4.05 44.65
C GLU A 462 -37.43 -4.06 43.92
N PRO A 463 -37.92 -5.24 43.43
CA PRO A 463 -39.00 -5.33 42.44
C PRO A 463 -40.44 -5.38 43.01
N LEU A 464 -41.41 -5.20 42.12
CA LEU A 464 -42.84 -5.48 42.33
C LEU A 464 -43.34 -6.61 41.40
N ARG A 465 -44.51 -7.16 41.72
CA ARG A 465 -45.01 -8.46 41.21
C ARG A 465 -45.78 -8.39 39.89
N GLU A 466 -45.87 -9.54 39.25
CA GLU A 466 -46.90 -9.90 38.28
C GLU A 466 -48.27 -10.01 38.96
N ASP A 467 -49.24 -9.23 38.50
CA ASP A 467 -50.67 -9.56 38.31
C ASP A 467 -51.36 -8.35 37.66
N ASP A 468 -52.57 -8.54 37.12
CA ASP A 468 -53.44 -7.52 36.49
C ASP A 468 -52.86 -6.70 35.30
N LEU A 469 -53.16 -7.14 34.06
CA LEU A 469 -54.18 -6.50 33.20
C LEU A 469 -54.39 -7.25 31.87
N VAL A 470 -55.56 -7.04 31.24
CA VAL A 470 -56.12 -7.89 30.16
C VAL A 470 -55.90 -7.31 28.76
N ALA A 471 -55.81 -8.21 27.76
CA ALA A 471 -55.55 -7.93 26.35
C ALA A 471 -56.77 -7.39 25.55
N PRO A 472 -56.53 -6.96 24.30
CA PRO A 472 -57.51 -7.05 23.21
C PRO A 472 -57.00 -7.94 22.05
N ASP A 473 -57.79 -8.97 21.69
CA ASP A 473 -57.71 -9.63 20.39
C ASP A 473 -58.38 -8.76 19.31
N ASP A 474 -57.91 -8.76 18.06
CA ASP A 474 -58.42 -9.68 17.02
C ASP A 474 -57.82 -9.45 15.61
N LEU A 475 -57.53 -10.54 14.89
CA LEU A 475 -57.35 -10.70 13.41
C LEU A 475 -56.31 -9.86 12.62
N PRO A 476 -55.79 -10.37 11.48
CA PRO A 476 -55.33 -11.75 11.23
C PRO A 476 -53.92 -11.80 10.57
N GLN A 477 -53.13 -12.84 10.84
CA GLN A 477 -51.80 -13.01 10.23
C GLN A 477 -51.87 -13.59 8.81
N SER A 478 -51.06 -13.07 7.89
CA SER A 478 -50.84 -13.66 6.56
C SER A 478 -49.59 -14.54 6.56
N THR A 479 -49.74 -15.82 6.18
CA THR A 479 -48.66 -16.82 6.23
C THR A 479 -48.05 -17.07 4.86
N VAL A 480 -46.83 -16.56 4.64
CA VAL A 480 -45.96 -16.94 3.51
C VAL A 480 -44.55 -17.25 4.02
N PRO A 481 -44.09 -18.51 4.00
CA PRO A 481 -42.73 -18.86 4.40
C PRO A 481 -41.71 -18.46 3.32
N PRO A 482 -40.49 -18.02 3.70
CA PRO A 482 -39.45 -17.66 2.74
C PRO A 482 -38.84 -18.91 2.06
N PRO A 483 -38.41 -18.82 0.79
CA PRO A 483 -37.94 -19.97 0.01
C PRO A 483 -36.51 -20.40 0.40
N THR A 484 -36.35 -21.66 0.82
CA THR A 484 -35.05 -22.29 1.09
C THR A 484 -34.31 -22.67 -0.20
N VAL A 485 -33.54 -21.72 -0.75
CA VAL A 485 -32.77 -21.92 -1.99
C VAL A 485 -31.55 -22.82 -1.77
N SER A 486 -31.73 -24.13 -1.91
CA SER A 486 -30.66 -25.14 -1.85
C SER A 486 -29.74 -25.04 -3.08
N ARG A 487 -28.65 -24.26 -2.97
CA ARG A 487 -27.64 -24.10 -4.04
C ARG A 487 -26.76 -25.34 -4.24
N LYS A 488 -27.32 -26.39 -4.86
CA LYS A 488 -26.53 -27.43 -5.56
C LYS A 488 -26.57 -27.18 -7.07
N VAL A 489 -25.50 -26.60 -7.62
CA VAL A 489 -25.33 -26.40 -9.07
C VAL A 489 -25.48 -27.76 -9.80
N PRO A 490 -26.32 -27.88 -10.84
CA PRO A 490 -26.54 -29.15 -11.55
C PRO A 490 -25.23 -29.79 -12.05
N TYR A 491 -25.21 -31.12 -12.09
CA TYR A 491 -24.02 -31.90 -12.46
C TYR A 491 -23.54 -31.59 -13.89
N GLU A 492 -24.48 -31.45 -14.83
CA GLU A 492 -24.22 -31.12 -16.23
C GLU A 492 -23.58 -29.73 -16.40
N LEU A 493 -24.09 -28.72 -15.68
CA LEU A 493 -23.50 -27.39 -15.58
C LEU A 493 -22.07 -27.47 -15.00
N ARG A 494 -21.84 -28.34 -14.02
CA ARG A 494 -20.52 -28.60 -13.45
C ARG A 494 -19.56 -29.28 -14.43
N GLN A 495 -20.05 -30.22 -15.25
CA GLN A 495 -19.27 -30.83 -16.33
C GLN A 495 -18.94 -29.84 -17.45
N ALA A 496 -19.89 -28.99 -17.86
CA ALA A 496 -19.68 -27.93 -18.85
C ALA A 496 -18.69 -26.87 -18.36
N MET A 497 -18.76 -26.49 -17.08
CA MET A 497 -17.77 -25.59 -16.47
C MET A 497 -16.39 -26.25 -16.33
N SER A 498 -16.31 -27.56 -16.07
CA SER A 498 -15.04 -28.29 -16.11
C SER A 498 -14.46 -28.30 -17.51
N SER A 499 -15.23 -28.74 -18.53
CA SER A 499 -14.71 -28.84 -19.89
C SER A 499 -14.28 -27.50 -20.46
N ALA A 500 -14.97 -26.40 -20.14
CA ALA A 500 -14.52 -25.05 -20.46
C ALA A 500 -13.20 -24.68 -19.76
N ALA A 501 -13.03 -25.00 -18.47
CA ALA A 501 -11.80 -24.77 -17.72
C ALA A 501 -10.64 -25.72 -18.14
N ASP A 502 -10.95 -26.90 -18.66
CA ASP A 502 -10.00 -27.87 -19.20
C ASP A 502 -9.52 -27.45 -20.60
N ILE A 503 -10.42 -26.95 -21.45
CA ILE A 503 -10.10 -26.30 -22.72
C ILE A 503 -9.22 -25.08 -22.48
N GLN A 504 -9.60 -24.17 -21.57
CA GLN A 504 -8.79 -22.98 -21.27
C GLN A 504 -7.38 -23.35 -20.80
N ARG A 505 -7.26 -24.29 -19.84
CA ARG A 505 -5.95 -24.79 -19.37
C ARG A 505 -5.12 -25.50 -20.45
N SER A 506 -5.75 -26.00 -21.52
CA SER A 506 -5.06 -26.50 -22.71
C SER A 506 -4.55 -25.37 -23.61
N ILE A 507 -5.40 -24.37 -23.88
CA ILE A 507 -5.06 -23.17 -24.65
C ILE A 507 -3.92 -22.37 -23.99
N ASP A 508 -3.95 -22.21 -22.66
CA ASP A 508 -2.91 -21.50 -21.90
C ASP A 508 -1.54 -22.20 -22.05
N LYS A 509 -1.51 -23.54 -22.03
CA LYS A 509 -0.29 -24.34 -22.29
C LYS A 509 0.21 -24.20 -23.72
N ILE A 510 -0.71 -24.16 -24.70
CA ILE A 510 -0.36 -23.91 -26.10
C ILE A 510 0.24 -22.50 -26.26
N GLN A 511 -0.38 -21.48 -25.65
CA GLN A 511 0.12 -20.10 -25.67
C GLN A 511 1.51 -19.98 -25.03
N ALA A 512 1.74 -20.66 -23.89
CA ALA A 512 3.07 -20.71 -23.29
C ALA A 512 4.13 -21.33 -24.23
N ARG A 513 3.79 -22.40 -24.96
CA ARG A 513 4.71 -23.02 -25.94
C ARG A 513 4.98 -22.12 -27.14
N VAL A 514 3.96 -21.46 -27.72
CA VAL A 514 4.14 -20.47 -28.81
C VAL A 514 5.05 -19.33 -28.34
N LEU A 515 4.83 -18.78 -27.14
CA LEU A 515 5.65 -17.69 -26.59
C LEU A 515 7.09 -18.11 -26.29
N THR A 516 7.34 -19.36 -25.91
CA THR A 516 8.71 -19.89 -25.74
C THR A 516 9.44 -20.02 -27.07
N ALA A 517 8.81 -20.61 -28.09
CA ALA A 517 9.38 -20.70 -29.44
C ALA A 517 9.63 -19.30 -30.07
N GLN A 518 8.69 -18.36 -29.86
CA GLN A 518 8.86 -16.94 -30.22
C GLN A 518 9.97 -16.18 -29.46
N LYS A 519 10.48 -16.73 -28.35
CA LYS A 519 11.62 -16.18 -27.58
C LYS A 519 12.96 -16.81 -27.97
N SER A 520 12.98 -18.08 -28.38
CA SER A 520 14.17 -18.74 -28.93
C SER A 520 14.44 -18.41 -30.41
N GLY A 521 13.59 -17.59 -31.03
CA GLY A 521 13.68 -17.23 -32.45
C GLY A 521 13.06 -18.27 -33.41
N ASP A 522 12.68 -19.44 -32.89
CA ASP A 522 12.09 -20.54 -33.66
C ASP A 522 10.62 -20.23 -34.03
N THR A 523 10.48 -19.41 -35.06
CA THR A 523 9.20 -18.94 -35.56
C THR A 523 8.47 -20.03 -36.39
N ASN A 524 9.18 -21.08 -36.83
CA ASN A 524 8.61 -22.22 -37.52
C ASN A 524 7.87 -23.14 -36.54
N THR A 525 8.51 -23.53 -35.42
CA THR A 525 7.84 -24.29 -34.35
C THR A 525 6.70 -23.47 -33.73
N ALA A 526 6.87 -22.14 -33.59
CA ALA A 526 5.76 -21.26 -33.16
C ALA A 526 4.56 -21.31 -34.13
N LEU A 527 4.82 -21.38 -35.44
CA LEU A 527 3.78 -21.47 -36.48
C LEU A 527 3.07 -22.83 -36.48
N GLU A 528 3.81 -23.92 -36.35
CA GLU A 528 3.25 -25.27 -36.28
C GLU A 528 2.29 -25.41 -35.08
N ILE A 529 2.72 -24.96 -33.90
CA ILE A 529 1.93 -25.00 -32.68
C ILE A 529 0.67 -24.11 -32.79
N ALA A 530 0.80 -22.91 -33.37
CA ALA A 530 -0.35 -22.02 -33.59
C ALA A 530 -1.35 -22.58 -34.61
N ARG A 531 -0.87 -23.20 -35.70
CA ARG A 531 -1.70 -23.89 -36.70
C ARG A 531 -2.44 -25.08 -36.08
N SER A 532 -1.74 -25.90 -35.29
CA SER A 532 -2.33 -27.01 -34.54
C SER A 532 -3.48 -26.54 -33.63
N CYS A 533 -3.29 -25.44 -32.90
CA CYS A 533 -4.36 -24.79 -32.12
C CYS A 533 -5.60 -24.51 -32.99
N THR A 534 -5.44 -23.81 -34.12
CA THR A 534 -6.57 -23.47 -35.00
C THR A 534 -7.22 -24.67 -35.69
N ALA A 535 -6.49 -25.78 -35.88
CA ALA A 535 -7.02 -27.00 -36.47
C ALA A 535 -7.85 -27.82 -35.45
N THR A 536 -7.37 -27.93 -34.21
CA THR A 536 -8.07 -28.65 -33.13
C THR A 536 -9.21 -27.84 -32.52
N ALA A 537 -9.09 -26.52 -32.44
CA ALA A 537 -10.04 -25.62 -31.77
C ALA A 537 -10.44 -24.41 -32.65
N PRO A 538 -11.02 -24.62 -33.85
CA PRO A 538 -11.27 -23.55 -34.82
C PRO A 538 -12.26 -22.46 -34.37
N LYS A 539 -13.03 -22.69 -33.30
CA LYS A 539 -13.96 -21.71 -32.70
C LYS A 539 -13.36 -20.92 -31.53
N VAL A 540 -12.12 -21.18 -31.13
CA VAL A 540 -11.46 -20.49 -30.00
C VAL A 540 -10.71 -19.25 -30.51
N PRO A 541 -11.09 -18.02 -30.09
CA PRO A 541 -10.44 -16.79 -30.56
C PRO A 541 -8.92 -16.78 -30.35
N GLU A 542 -8.46 -17.26 -29.21
CA GLU A 542 -7.06 -17.22 -28.77
C GLU A 542 -6.13 -17.97 -29.74
N CYS A 543 -6.58 -19.07 -30.35
CA CYS A 543 -5.82 -19.76 -31.38
C CYS A 543 -5.57 -18.88 -32.61
N HIS A 544 -6.60 -18.17 -33.09
CA HIS A 544 -6.50 -17.28 -34.25
C HIS A 544 -5.68 -16.04 -33.93
N LEU A 545 -5.80 -15.49 -32.72
CA LEU A 545 -4.96 -14.39 -32.24
C LEU A 545 -3.47 -14.78 -32.24
N MET A 546 -3.13 -15.95 -31.70
CA MET A 546 -1.75 -16.46 -31.71
C MET A 546 -1.23 -16.65 -33.14
N LEU A 547 -2.03 -17.27 -34.02
CA LEU A 547 -1.66 -17.51 -35.40
C LEU A 547 -1.44 -16.20 -36.18
N GLY A 548 -2.30 -15.19 -35.95
CA GLY A 548 -2.13 -13.85 -36.51
C GLY A 548 -0.82 -13.19 -36.10
N VAL A 549 -0.43 -13.29 -34.81
CA VAL A 549 0.84 -12.76 -34.30
C VAL A 549 2.06 -13.50 -34.86
N VAL A 550 1.98 -14.82 -35.07
CA VAL A 550 3.07 -15.58 -35.70
C VAL A 550 3.22 -15.19 -37.17
N TYR A 551 2.13 -15.12 -37.94
CA TYR A 551 2.18 -14.69 -39.34
C TYR A 551 2.72 -13.26 -39.51
N ALA A 552 2.41 -12.34 -38.59
CA ALA A 552 2.98 -10.99 -38.59
C ALA A 552 4.50 -11.00 -38.46
N ARG A 553 5.05 -11.87 -37.58
CA ARG A 553 6.51 -12.04 -37.41
C ARG A 553 7.21 -12.72 -38.59
N LEU A 554 6.48 -13.52 -39.37
CA LEU A 554 6.96 -14.13 -40.61
C LEU A 554 6.75 -13.22 -41.84
N HIS A 555 6.30 -11.97 -41.63
CA HIS A 555 5.92 -11.02 -42.69
C HIS A 555 4.81 -11.52 -43.64
N GLU A 556 4.06 -12.57 -43.26
CA GLU A 556 2.95 -13.11 -44.03
C GLU A 556 1.64 -12.30 -43.79
N LEU A 557 1.68 -11.01 -44.17
CA LEU A 557 0.67 -10.01 -43.76
C LEU A 557 -0.79 -10.39 -44.07
N GLU A 558 -1.10 -10.89 -45.26
CA GLU A 558 -2.48 -11.29 -45.61
C GLU A 558 -2.98 -12.49 -44.78
N LYS A 559 -2.10 -13.43 -44.42
CA LYS A 559 -2.45 -14.55 -43.54
C LYS A 559 -2.64 -14.06 -42.09
N SER A 560 -1.82 -13.11 -41.64
CA SER A 560 -1.95 -12.45 -40.35
C SER A 560 -3.30 -11.72 -40.24
N LYS A 561 -3.62 -10.88 -41.23
CA LYS A 561 -4.89 -10.17 -41.38
C LYS A 561 -6.09 -11.12 -41.33
N ARG A 562 -6.09 -12.19 -42.13
CA ARG A 562 -7.19 -13.17 -42.14
C ARG A 562 -7.40 -13.85 -40.78
N SER A 563 -6.32 -14.17 -40.05
CA SER A 563 -6.43 -14.70 -38.69
C SER A 563 -6.99 -13.67 -37.69
N TYR A 564 -6.62 -12.40 -37.82
CA TYR A 564 -7.18 -11.32 -37.01
C TYR A 564 -8.66 -11.04 -37.32
N GLU A 565 -9.08 -11.09 -38.58
CA GLU A 565 -10.48 -10.97 -38.99
C GLU A 565 -11.35 -12.10 -38.40
N ILE A 566 -10.84 -13.34 -38.40
CA ILE A 566 -11.53 -14.48 -37.73
C ILE A 566 -11.59 -14.29 -36.22
N PHE A 567 -10.53 -13.78 -35.56
CA PHE A 567 -10.57 -13.42 -34.14
C PHE A 567 -11.64 -12.36 -33.84
N LEU A 568 -11.81 -11.35 -34.71
CA LEU A 568 -12.85 -10.33 -34.55
C LEU A 568 -14.27 -10.88 -34.83
N ALA A 569 -14.42 -11.87 -35.70
CA ALA A 569 -15.69 -12.56 -35.93
C ALA A 569 -16.10 -13.49 -34.77
N LEU A 570 -15.13 -14.05 -34.04
CA LEU A 570 -15.36 -14.96 -32.91
C LEU A 570 -15.48 -14.26 -31.54
N THR A 571 -15.32 -12.92 -31.46
CA THR A 571 -15.34 -12.17 -30.19
C THR A 571 -16.45 -11.12 -30.16
N PRO A 572 -17.16 -10.94 -29.03
CA PRO A 572 -18.14 -9.88 -28.86
C PRO A 572 -17.46 -8.51 -28.66
N GLU A 573 -18.25 -7.44 -28.72
CA GLU A 573 -17.79 -6.10 -28.34
C GLU A 573 -17.39 -6.05 -26.86
N GLY A 574 -16.40 -5.23 -26.53
CA GLY A 574 -15.78 -5.20 -25.19
C GLY A 574 -14.87 -6.39 -24.85
N TYR A 575 -14.76 -7.42 -25.71
CA TYR A 575 -13.84 -8.54 -25.45
C TYR A 575 -12.37 -8.06 -25.38
N PRO A 576 -11.58 -8.46 -24.36
CA PRO A 576 -10.22 -7.98 -24.18
C PRO A 576 -9.32 -8.19 -25.40
N LYS A 577 -8.52 -7.17 -25.75
CA LYS A 577 -7.62 -7.12 -26.93
C LYS A 577 -8.33 -6.84 -28.27
N ARG A 578 -9.68 -6.81 -28.36
CA ARG A 578 -10.44 -6.52 -29.60
C ARG A 578 -9.99 -5.21 -30.26
N ASP A 579 -9.97 -4.12 -29.50
CA ASP A 579 -9.61 -2.77 -30.00
C ASP A 579 -8.18 -2.71 -30.53
N ARG A 580 -7.25 -3.45 -29.89
CA ARG A 580 -5.86 -3.55 -30.34
C ARG A 580 -5.74 -4.27 -31.68
N VAL A 581 -6.54 -5.31 -31.91
CA VAL A 581 -6.56 -6.01 -33.21
C VAL A 581 -7.21 -5.15 -34.29
N ILE A 582 -8.28 -4.41 -33.95
CA ILE A 582 -8.87 -3.40 -34.84
C ILE A 582 -7.84 -2.33 -35.23
N GLN A 583 -7.03 -1.86 -34.28
CA GLN A 583 -5.99 -0.88 -34.58
C GLN A 583 -4.88 -1.45 -35.48
N ILE A 584 -4.38 -2.66 -35.20
CA ILE A 584 -3.39 -3.35 -36.06
C ILE A 584 -3.88 -3.47 -37.51
N LEU A 585 -5.17 -3.77 -37.72
CA LEU A 585 -5.76 -3.85 -39.05
C LEU A 585 -5.89 -2.48 -39.74
N LYS A 586 -6.20 -1.42 -38.98
CA LYS A 586 -6.20 -0.03 -39.49
C LYS A 586 -4.80 0.41 -39.90
N ASP A 587 -3.81 0.21 -39.03
CA ASP A 587 -2.41 0.59 -39.27
C ASP A 587 -1.86 -0.13 -40.53
N ALA A 588 -2.16 -1.42 -40.68
CA ALA A 588 -1.84 -2.20 -41.87
C ALA A 588 -2.52 -1.61 -43.13
N SER A 589 -3.81 -1.27 -43.07
CA SER A 589 -4.53 -0.70 -44.22
C SER A 589 -3.98 0.66 -44.66
N SER A 590 -3.61 1.54 -43.72
CA SER A 590 -2.98 2.83 -44.05
C SER A 590 -1.57 2.69 -44.63
N SER A 591 -0.84 1.64 -44.26
CA SER A 591 0.50 1.39 -44.82
C SER A 591 0.48 0.92 -46.28
N ASN A 592 -0.63 0.30 -46.71
CA ASN A 592 -0.84 -0.15 -48.10
C ASN A 592 -1.44 0.92 -49.02
N SER A 593 -1.94 2.04 -48.48
CA SER A 593 -2.42 3.20 -49.26
C SER A 593 -1.36 4.31 -49.44
N ALA A 594 -0.12 4.04 -49.02
CA ALA A 594 1.03 4.95 -49.10
C ALA A 594 2.19 4.35 -49.90
N ARG A 595 1.87 3.51 -50.90
CA ARG A 595 2.78 2.83 -51.84
C ARG A 595 2.20 2.83 -53.25
#